data_AF-A0A7X7AID4-F1
#
_entry.id   AF-A0A7X7AID4-F1
#
_cell.length_a   1.000
_cell.length_b   1.000
_cell.length_c   1.000
_cell.angle_alpha   90.00
_cell.angle_beta   90.00
_cell.angle_gamma   90.00
#
_symmetry.space_group_name_H-M   'P 1'
#
loop_
_entity.id
_entity.type
_entity.pdbx_description
1 polymer ?
#
loop_
_entity_poly.entity_id
_entity_poly.type
_entity_poly.pdbx_seq_one_letter_code
_entity_poly.pdbx_strand_id
1 'polypeptide(L)'
;MSENPLDFYKKLKKELKNRLKIRELKPATILIFIMGCFFYLQLGLLTPAPLKAESFSYSDQELQKKISENIDFKSRDDFALQKKVREEVLAPEIIVKNNLEEEIKSITKNHPIEEMAPFIAEYDKKIAALIVGIAKKESNWGIHSPSKNGQTCYNYWGYKGAGSRGTALGYGCFSTPEEAVAIIGKRIDDLAQKRIDTPQKMVVWKCGSSCAGHDPAGVNKWISDVSIYYNKINNVPS
;
A
#
# COMPACT_ATOMS: atom_id res chain seq x y z
N MET A 1 25.47 -10.57 -39.12
CA MET A 1 26.49 -10.73 -38.06
C MET A 1 25.88 -10.20 -36.78
N SER A 2 25.43 -11.09 -35.88
CA SER A 2 24.85 -10.69 -34.59
C SER A 2 25.97 -10.35 -33.62
N GLU A 3 26.02 -9.12 -33.13
CA GLU A 3 26.96 -8.73 -32.09
C GLU A 3 26.71 -9.55 -30.82
N ASN A 4 27.79 -10.02 -30.20
CA ASN A 4 27.76 -10.83 -28.99
C ASN A 4 27.13 -10.02 -27.83
N PRO A 5 26.11 -10.54 -27.12
CA PRO A 5 25.48 -9.85 -25.98
C PRO A 5 26.46 -9.36 -24.90
N LEU A 6 27.60 -10.05 -24.74
CA LEU A 6 28.66 -9.65 -23.82
C LEU A 6 29.41 -8.38 -24.26
N ASP A 7 29.53 -8.14 -25.57
CA ASP A 7 30.18 -6.93 -26.09
C ASP A 7 29.27 -5.71 -25.97
N PHE A 8 27.96 -5.89 -26.15
CA PHE A 8 26.97 -4.86 -25.85
C PHE A 8 27.02 -4.45 -24.38
N TYR A 9 27.03 -5.42 -23.46
CA TYR A 9 27.14 -5.14 -22.01
C TYR A 9 28.44 -4.41 -21.64
N LYS A 10 29.58 -4.81 -22.22
CA LYS A 10 30.86 -4.13 -21.99
C LYS A 10 30.86 -2.69 -22.50
N LYS A 11 30.26 -2.45 -23.68
CA LYS A 11 30.11 -1.11 -24.27
C LYS A 11 29.23 -0.23 -23.39
N LEU A 12 28.10 -0.76 -22.91
CA LEU A 12 27.14 -0.05 -22.05
C LEU A 12 27.74 0.28 -20.68
N LYS A 13 28.48 -0.66 -20.07
CA LYS A 13 29.19 -0.42 -18.79
C LYS A 13 30.29 0.63 -18.93
N LYS A 14 31.00 0.68 -20.06
CA LYS A 14 32.03 1.68 -20.36
C LYS A 14 31.42 3.07 -20.57
N GLU A 15 30.30 3.16 -21.28
CA GLU A 15 29.56 4.41 -21.45
C GLU A 15 28.98 4.94 -20.14
N LEU A 16 28.37 4.09 -19.31
CA LEU A 16 27.89 4.47 -17.98
C LEU A 16 29.01 4.97 -17.07
N LYS A 17 30.17 4.27 -17.06
CA LYS A 17 31.34 4.68 -16.28
C LYS A 17 31.91 6.03 -16.75
N ASN A 18 31.87 6.31 -18.05
CA ASN A 18 32.28 7.61 -18.59
C ASN A 18 31.26 8.73 -18.33
N ARG A 19 29.95 8.41 -18.36
CA ARG A 19 28.87 9.35 -18.02
C ARG A 19 28.88 9.73 -16.55
N LEU A 20 29.25 8.81 -15.65
CA LEU A 20 29.40 9.07 -14.21
C LEU A 20 30.70 9.81 -13.86
N LYS A 21 31.66 9.92 -14.78
CA LYS A 21 32.94 10.62 -14.57
C LYS A 21 32.89 12.13 -14.85
N ILE A 22 31.69 12.69 -15.05
CA ILE A 22 31.41 14.12 -15.25
C ILE A 22 30.29 14.46 -14.26
N ARG A 23 30.51 15.11 -13.12
CA ARG A 23 31.14 16.42 -12.92
C ARG A 23 31.92 16.43 -11.60
N GLU A 24 33.21 16.71 -11.65
CA GLU A 24 33.95 17.22 -10.50
C GLU A 24 33.30 18.55 -10.08
N LEU A 25 32.48 18.53 -9.02
CA LEU A 25 31.96 19.77 -8.42
C LEU A 25 33.13 20.49 -7.76
N LYS A 26 33.41 21.72 -8.19
CA LYS A 26 34.41 22.56 -7.53
C LYS A 26 34.01 22.73 -6.04
N PRO A 27 34.94 22.61 -5.09
CA PRO A 27 34.62 22.71 -3.65
C PRO A 27 33.95 24.03 -3.26
N ALA A 28 34.18 25.10 -4.03
CA ALA A 28 33.51 26.38 -3.88
C ALA A 28 31.98 26.31 -4.08
N THR A 29 31.46 25.41 -4.91
CA THR A 29 30.02 25.27 -5.18
C THR A 29 29.30 24.54 -4.04
N ILE A 30 29.99 23.61 -3.37
CA ILE A 30 29.48 22.90 -2.19
C ILE A 30 29.37 23.84 -0.99
N LEU A 31 30.34 24.76 -0.84
CA LEU A 31 30.33 25.75 0.24
C LEU A 31 29.16 26.74 0.14
N ILE A 32 28.79 27.16 -1.08
CA ILE A 32 27.65 28.06 -1.33
C ILE A 32 26.32 27.39 -0.97
N PHE A 33 26.17 26.09 -1.25
CA PHE A 33 24.98 25.33 -0.84
C PHE A 33 24.90 25.14 0.68
N ILE A 34 26.02 24.90 1.37
CA ILE A 34 26.05 24.74 2.83
C ILE A 34 25.74 26.07 3.55
N MET A 35 26.27 27.19 3.06
CA MET A 35 25.96 28.52 3.63
C MET A 35 24.53 28.98 3.33
N GLY A 36 23.98 28.65 2.15
CA GLY A 36 22.58 28.92 1.81
C GLY A 36 21.60 28.13 2.69
N CYS A 37 21.87 26.85 2.94
CA CYS A 37 21.04 26.03 3.82
C CYS A 37 21.01 26.54 5.26
N PHE A 38 22.12 27.09 5.77
CA PHE A 38 22.19 27.65 7.13
C PHE A 38 21.35 28.93 7.29
N PHE A 39 21.27 29.77 6.26
CA PHE A 39 20.46 31.00 6.30
C PHE A 39 18.95 30.74 6.25
N TYR A 40 18.52 29.68 5.56
CA TYR A 40 17.10 29.28 5.51
C TYR A 40 16.63 28.48 6.74
N LEU A 41 17.54 27.84 7.47
CA LEU A 41 17.22 27.10 8.69
C LEU A 41 16.83 28.00 9.88
N GLN A 42 17.24 29.28 9.87
CA GLN A 42 16.96 30.21 10.97
C GLN A 42 15.64 30.99 10.82
N LEU A 43 15.02 31.02 9.63
CA LEU A 43 13.73 31.67 9.38
C LEU A 43 12.52 30.71 9.29
N GLY A 44 12.73 29.39 9.22
CA GLY A 44 11.67 28.39 9.04
C GLY A 44 11.03 27.83 10.33
N LEU A 45 11.40 28.35 11.50
CA LEU A 45 11.00 27.82 12.82
C LEU A 45 9.62 28.27 13.33
N LEU A 46 8.85 28.97 12.48
CA LEU A 46 7.47 29.39 12.78
C LEU A 46 6.59 29.18 11.53
N THR A 47 6.32 27.92 11.19
CA THR A 47 5.05 27.38 10.63
C THR A 47 5.33 25.99 10.04
N PRO A 48 4.71 24.90 10.52
CA PRO A 48 4.67 23.68 9.73
C PRO A 48 3.61 23.85 8.64
N ALA A 49 4.04 24.21 7.43
CA ALA A 49 3.24 23.97 6.24
C ALA A 49 3.09 22.45 6.04
N PRO A 50 1.89 21.92 5.77
CA PRO A 50 1.73 20.50 5.49
C PRO A 50 2.39 20.19 4.15
N LEU A 51 3.49 19.40 4.19
CA LEU A 51 3.96 18.67 3.03
C LEU A 51 2.85 17.69 2.63
N LYS A 52 2.08 18.10 1.61
CA LYS A 52 1.12 17.27 0.92
C LYS A 52 1.91 16.20 0.16
N ALA A 53 2.13 15.05 0.80
CA ALA A 53 2.57 13.87 0.09
C ALA A 53 1.37 13.40 -0.74
N GLU A 54 1.38 13.69 -2.05
CA GLU A 54 0.48 13.04 -3.00
C GLU A 54 0.78 11.53 -2.95
N SER A 55 -0.07 10.77 -2.25
CA SER A 55 -0.16 9.33 -2.46
C SER A 55 -0.76 9.14 -3.85
N PHE A 56 0.10 8.99 -4.84
CA PHE A 56 -0.26 8.75 -6.22
C PHE A 56 -0.74 7.29 -6.35
N SER A 57 -2.01 7.03 -5.98
CA SER A 57 -2.68 5.79 -6.36
C SER A 57 -3.04 5.90 -7.83
N TYR A 58 -2.08 5.50 -8.66
CA TYR A 58 -2.24 5.60 -10.10
C TYR A 58 -3.20 4.51 -10.55
N SER A 59 -4.40 4.90 -10.98
CA SER A 59 -5.29 3.95 -11.65
C SER A 59 -4.55 3.34 -12.83
N ASP A 60 -4.63 2.02 -13.01
CA ASP A 60 -3.95 1.31 -14.12
C ASP A 60 -4.27 1.92 -15.49
N GLN A 61 -5.41 2.60 -15.63
CA GLN A 61 -5.81 3.33 -16.83
C GLN A 61 -4.96 4.57 -17.10
N GLU A 62 -4.53 5.28 -16.06
CA GLU A 62 -3.72 6.49 -16.18
C GLU A 62 -2.25 6.13 -16.42
N LEU A 63 -1.77 5.00 -15.88
CA LEU A 63 -0.47 4.40 -16.21
C LEU A 63 -0.38 3.99 -17.67
N GLN A 64 -1.40 3.31 -18.18
CA GLN A 64 -1.47 2.98 -19.60
C GLN A 64 -1.53 4.24 -20.47
N LYS A 65 -2.21 5.31 -20.01
CA LYS A 65 -2.31 6.58 -20.74
C LYS A 65 -1.00 7.37 -20.78
N LYS A 66 -0.23 7.47 -19.69
CA LYS A 66 1.09 8.14 -19.73
C LYS A 66 2.16 7.30 -20.43
N ILE A 67 2.05 5.98 -20.39
CA ILE A 67 2.93 5.09 -21.16
C ILE A 67 2.64 5.24 -22.65
N SER A 68 1.38 5.37 -23.06
CA SER A 68 1.01 5.59 -24.46
C SER A 68 1.28 7.02 -24.95
N GLU A 69 1.19 8.04 -24.08
CA GLU A 69 1.51 9.44 -24.44
C GLU A 69 3.02 9.73 -24.52
N ASN A 70 3.88 9.00 -23.80
CA ASN A 70 5.33 9.26 -23.78
C ASN A 70 6.17 8.33 -24.67
N ILE A 71 5.57 7.36 -25.34
CA ILE A 71 6.31 6.44 -26.21
C ILE A 71 5.77 6.55 -27.65
N ASP A 72 6.49 7.30 -28.49
CA ASP A 72 6.29 7.33 -29.94
C ASP A 72 6.80 6.01 -30.54
N PHE A 73 5.96 4.98 -30.51
CA PHE A 73 6.27 3.65 -31.03
C PHE A 73 6.12 3.60 -32.55
N LYS A 74 7.24 3.83 -33.25
CA LYS A 74 7.32 3.76 -34.73
C LYS A 74 7.93 2.46 -35.26
N SER A 75 8.29 1.48 -34.43
CA SER A 75 9.01 0.28 -34.89
C SER A 75 8.30 -1.06 -34.59
N ARG A 76 8.60 -2.07 -35.42
CA ARG A 76 8.08 -3.44 -35.30
C ARG A 76 8.65 -4.20 -34.08
N ASP A 77 9.84 -3.79 -33.62
CA ASP A 77 10.52 -4.39 -32.47
C ASP A 77 9.87 -4.00 -31.14
N ASP A 78 9.18 -2.86 -31.11
CA ASP A 78 8.46 -2.38 -29.93
C ASP A 78 7.21 -3.20 -29.59
N PHE A 79 6.54 -3.77 -30.59
CA PHE A 79 5.37 -4.64 -30.38
C PHE A 79 5.76 -5.98 -29.75
N ALA A 80 6.91 -6.53 -30.15
CA ALA A 80 7.45 -7.77 -29.56
C ALA A 80 7.89 -7.55 -28.11
N LEU A 81 8.50 -6.39 -27.81
CA LEU A 81 8.86 -6.00 -26.45
C LEU A 81 7.63 -5.78 -25.57
N GLN A 82 6.60 -5.10 -26.09
CA GLN A 82 5.35 -4.86 -25.38
C GLN A 82 4.59 -6.16 -25.07
N LYS A 83 4.55 -7.10 -26.03
CA LYS A 83 4.00 -8.44 -25.82
C LYS A 83 4.77 -9.21 -24.74
N LYS A 84 6.10 -9.14 -24.78
CA LYS A 84 6.97 -9.83 -23.81
C LYS A 84 6.82 -9.28 -22.39
N VAL A 85 6.73 -7.97 -22.21
CA VAL A 85 6.47 -7.34 -20.89
C VAL A 85 5.09 -7.76 -20.36
N ARG A 86 4.07 -7.80 -21.22
CA ARG A 86 2.72 -8.23 -20.83
C ARG A 86 2.69 -9.69 -20.36
N GLU A 87 3.41 -10.56 -21.06
CA GLU A 87 3.45 -12.00 -20.75
C GLU A 87 4.36 -12.30 -19.54
N GLU A 88 5.52 -11.65 -19.41
CA GLU A 88 6.49 -11.93 -18.34
C GLU A 88 6.18 -11.23 -17.02
N VAL A 89 5.47 -10.08 -17.03
CA VAL A 89 5.24 -9.27 -15.82
C VAL A 89 3.77 -9.22 -15.41
N LEU A 90 2.86 -8.98 -16.37
CA LEU A 90 1.45 -8.75 -16.03
C LEU A 90 0.71 -10.06 -15.70
N ALA A 91 0.98 -11.13 -16.44
CA ALA A 91 0.37 -12.44 -16.20
C ALA A 91 0.65 -13.00 -14.79
N PRO A 92 1.90 -13.03 -14.28
CA PRO A 92 2.16 -13.51 -12.92
C PRO A 92 1.53 -12.63 -11.84
N GLU A 93 1.50 -11.31 -12.00
CA GLU A 93 0.85 -10.42 -11.03
C GLU A 93 -0.66 -10.66 -10.96
N ILE A 94 -1.33 -10.77 -12.12
CA ILE A 94 -2.76 -11.08 -12.19
C ILE A 94 -3.06 -12.45 -11.56
N ILE A 95 -2.24 -13.47 -11.85
CA ILE A 95 -2.41 -14.80 -11.24
C ILE A 95 -2.27 -14.72 -9.71
N VAL A 96 -1.30 -13.97 -9.20
CA VAL A 96 -1.10 -13.78 -7.75
C VAL A 96 -2.29 -13.07 -7.11
N LYS A 97 -2.78 -11.97 -7.71
CA LYS A 97 -3.97 -11.24 -7.21
C LYS A 97 -5.21 -12.13 -7.18
N ASN A 98 -5.47 -12.85 -8.27
CA ASN A 98 -6.62 -13.77 -8.34
C ASN A 98 -6.52 -14.89 -7.29
N ASN A 99 -5.31 -15.44 -7.06
CA ASN A 99 -5.13 -16.46 -6.03
C ASN A 99 -5.37 -15.91 -4.61
N LEU A 100 -4.93 -14.68 -4.34
CA LEU A 100 -5.16 -14.02 -3.06
C LEU A 100 -6.64 -13.70 -2.84
N GLU A 101 -7.34 -13.24 -3.88
CA GLU A 101 -8.78 -12.99 -3.83
C GLU A 101 -9.55 -14.27 -3.47
N GLU A 102 -9.29 -15.38 -4.15
CA GLU A 102 -9.95 -16.67 -3.88
C GLU A 102 -9.61 -17.21 -2.49
N GLU A 103 -8.36 -17.03 -2.03
CA GLU A 103 -7.95 -17.35 -0.67
C GLU A 103 -8.75 -16.55 0.37
N ILE A 104 -8.90 -15.24 0.17
CA ILE A 104 -9.69 -14.36 1.04
C ILE A 104 -11.16 -14.79 1.05
N LYS A 105 -11.78 -14.97 -0.12
CA LYS A 105 -13.18 -15.44 -0.24
C LYS A 105 -13.41 -16.74 0.52
N SER A 106 -12.50 -17.71 0.36
CA SER A 106 -12.57 -18.99 1.06
C SER A 106 -12.56 -18.83 2.58
N ILE A 107 -11.69 -17.96 3.10
CA ILE A 107 -11.56 -17.68 4.53
C ILE A 107 -12.79 -16.93 5.08
N THR A 108 -13.32 -15.98 4.30
CA THR A 108 -14.39 -15.08 4.75
C THR A 108 -15.78 -15.53 4.32
N LYS A 109 -15.92 -16.73 3.78
CA LYS A 109 -17.15 -17.26 3.20
C LYS A 109 -18.37 -17.05 4.09
N ASN A 110 -19.48 -16.61 3.49
CA ASN A 110 -20.76 -16.31 4.14
C ASN A 110 -20.70 -15.15 5.15
N HIS A 111 -19.70 -14.27 5.06
CA HIS A 111 -19.62 -13.06 5.87
C HIS A 111 -19.65 -11.82 4.98
N PRO A 112 -20.15 -10.67 5.47
CA PRO A 112 -20.22 -9.44 4.67
C PRO A 112 -18.91 -9.00 4.03
N ILE A 113 -17.75 -9.23 4.68
CA ILE A 113 -16.45 -8.89 4.08
C ILE A 113 -16.09 -9.69 2.81
N GLU A 114 -16.78 -10.78 2.50
CA GLU A 114 -16.49 -11.59 1.30
C GLU A 114 -16.58 -10.76 0.02
N GLU A 115 -17.54 -9.84 -0.07
CA GLU A 115 -17.69 -8.96 -1.24
C GLU A 115 -16.55 -7.94 -1.39
N MET A 116 -15.75 -7.75 -0.34
CA MET A 116 -14.59 -6.86 -0.34
C MET A 116 -13.32 -7.55 -0.86
N ALA A 117 -13.32 -8.89 -0.99
CA ALA A 117 -12.16 -9.67 -1.41
C ALA A 117 -11.42 -9.15 -2.65
N PRO A 118 -12.08 -8.78 -3.77
CA PRO A 118 -11.38 -8.26 -4.95
C PRO A 118 -10.57 -7.00 -4.65
N PHE A 119 -11.13 -6.07 -3.86
CA PHE A 119 -10.44 -4.83 -3.49
C PHE A 119 -9.32 -5.08 -2.46
N ILE A 120 -9.49 -6.05 -1.56
CA ILE A 120 -8.46 -6.40 -0.58
C ILE A 120 -7.26 -7.06 -1.27
N ALA A 121 -7.50 -7.85 -2.33
CA ALA A 121 -6.47 -8.54 -3.09
C ALA A 121 -5.58 -7.61 -3.93
N GLU A 122 -5.95 -6.34 -4.08
CA GLU A 122 -5.10 -5.31 -4.72
C GLU A 122 -3.88 -4.94 -3.87
N TYR A 123 -3.92 -5.22 -2.57
CA TYR A 123 -2.83 -4.93 -1.65
C TYR A 123 -1.84 -6.08 -1.54
N ASP A 124 -0.60 -5.74 -1.14
CA ASP A 124 0.39 -6.75 -0.77
C ASP A 124 -0.17 -7.74 0.25
N LYS A 125 0.23 -9.01 0.10
CA LYS A 125 -0.30 -10.13 0.87
C LYS A 125 -0.30 -9.91 2.40
N LYS A 126 0.73 -9.25 2.95
CA LYS A 126 0.79 -8.88 4.38
C LYS A 126 -0.28 -7.86 4.77
N ILE A 127 -0.51 -6.85 3.93
CA ILE A 127 -1.51 -5.80 4.17
C ILE A 127 -2.90 -6.41 4.07
N ALA A 128 -3.18 -7.20 3.03
CA ALA A 128 -4.42 -7.96 2.88
C ALA A 128 -4.69 -8.84 4.12
N ALA A 129 -3.67 -9.55 4.61
CA ALA A 129 -3.76 -10.38 5.80
C ALA A 129 -4.11 -9.57 7.08
N LEU A 130 -3.54 -8.37 7.24
CA LEU A 130 -3.87 -7.45 8.34
C LEU A 130 -5.29 -6.89 8.20
N ILE A 131 -5.72 -6.52 6.99
CA ILE A 131 -7.08 -6.06 6.70
C ILE A 131 -8.09 -7.12 7.15
N VAL A 132 -7.93 -8.38 6.71
CA VAL A 132 -8.85 -9.47 7.04
C VAL A 132 -8.80 -9.84 8.53
N GLY A 133 -7.60 -9.90 9.12
CA GLY A 133 -7.43 -10.26 10.52
C GLY A 133 -8.03 -9.25 11.49
N ILE A 134 -7.84 -7.96 11.25
CA ILE A 134 -8.44 -6.89 12.06
C ILE A 134 -9.96 -6.91 11.89
N ALA A 135 -10.48 -7.07 10.67
CA ALA A 135 -11.92 -7.12 10.47
C ALA A 135 -12.60 -8.28 11.21
N LYS A 136 -11.94 -9.45 11.29
CA LYS A 136 -12.46 -10.55 12.13
C LYS A 136 -12.59 -10.09 13.57
N LYS A 137 -11.54 -9.46 14.09
CA LYS A 137 -11.44 -9.09 15.49
C LYS A 137 -12.45 -8.02 15.89
N GLU A 138 -12.65 -7.03 15.04
CA GLU A 138 -13.43 -5.83 15.37
C GLU A 138 -14.93 -5.99 15.12
N SER A 139 -15.34 -6.78 14.13
CA SER A 139 -16.75 -6.89 13.75
C SER A 139 -17.21 -8.31 13.41
N ASN A 140 -16.35 -9.31 13.61
CA ASN A 140 -16.56 -10.65 13.09
C ASN A 140 -16.84 -10.62 11.58
N TRP A 141 -15.96 -9.94 10.83
CA TRP A 141 -16.05 -9.78 9.37
C TRP A 141 -17.33 -9.10 8.88
N GLY A 142 -17.81 -8.13 9.66
CA GLY A 142 -18.95 -7.32 9.31
C GLY A 142 -20.30 -7.85 9.80
N ILE A 143 -20.35 -8.98 10.53
CA ILE A 143 -21.58 -9.41 11.21
C ILE A 143 -22.06 -8.34 12.20
N HIS A 144 -21.13 -7.67 12.88
CA HIS A 144 -21.41 -6.59 13.81
C HIS A 144 -21.01 -5.23 13.22
N SER A 145 -21.71 -4.82 12.17
CA SER A 145 -21.46 -3.54 11.49
C SER A 145 -22.42 -2.44 11.94
N PRO A 146 -21.98 -1.18 11.98
CA PRO A 146 -22.90 -0.07 12.15
C PRO A 146 -23.87 0.02 10.97
N SER A 147 -25.03 0.60 11.21
CA SER A 147 -26.00 0.94 10.17
C SER A 147 -26.46 2.37 10.33
N LYS A 148 -26.91 2.98 9.24
CA LYS A 148 -27.44 4.35 9.20
C LYS A 148 -28.61 4.40 8.25
N ASN A 149 -29.76 4.88 8.73
CA ASN A 149 -31.00 5.00 7.96
C ASN A 149 -31.41 3.67 7.29
N GLY A 150 -31.32 2.56 8.01
CA GLY A 150 -31.67 1.23 7.51
C GLY A 150 -30.67 0.61 6.52
N GLN A 151 -29.56 1.29 6.22
CA GLN A 151 -28.53 0.79 5.33
C GLN A 151 -27.25 0.48 6.10
N THR A 152 -26.59 -0.62 5.75
CA THR A 152 -25.29 -1.01 6.30
C THR A 152 -24.24 0.06 6.04
N CYS A 153 -23.38 0.29 7.03
CA CYS A 153 -22.15 1.05 6.88
C CYS A 153 -21.00 0.04 6.78
N TYR A 154 -20.19 0.12 5.71
CA TYR A 154 -19.15 -0.87 5.41
C TYR A 154 -17.90 -0.78 6.30
N ASN A 155 -18.06 -0.60 7.61
CA ASN A 155 -16.95 -0.43 8.55
C ASN A 155 -16.80 -1.65 9.45
N TYR A 156 -15.86 -2.50 9.08
CA TYR A 156 -15.60 -3.78 9.75
C TYR A 156 -14.42 -3.73 10.71
N TRP A 157 -13.75 -2.59 10.83
CA TRP A 157 -12.48 -2.42 11.54
C TRP A 157 -12.58 -1.49 12.75
N GLY A 158 -13.78 -1.01 13.10
CA GLY A 158 -13.96 -0.05 14.19
C GLY A 158 -13.33 1.32 13.89
N TYR A 159 -13.18 1.68 12.61
CA TYR A 159 -12.54 2.92 12.21
C TYR A 159 -13.41 4.13 12.59
N LYS A 160 -12.81 5.15 13.21
CA LYS A 160 -13.56 6.32 13.72
C LYS A 160 -13.62 7.52 12.77
N GLY A 161 -12.77 7.55 11.74
CA GLY A 161 -12.81 8.63 10.74
C GLY A 161 -14.09 8.56 9.92
N ALA A 162 -14.61 9.73 9.52
CA ALA A 162 -15.83 9.81 8.73
C ALA A 162 -15.65 9.16 7.35
N GLY A 163 -16.68 8.42 6.91
CA GLY A 163 -16.82 7.99 5.52
C GLY A 163 -17.66 8.98 4.71
N SER A 164 -17.97 8.62 3.48
CA SER A 164 -18.85 9.36 2.56
C SER A 164 -20.25 9.61 3.15
N ARG A 165 -20.74 8.73 4.03
CA ARG A 165 -22.03 8.89 4.74
C ARG A 165 -21.84 9.47 6.16
N GLY A 166 -20.68 10.04 6.44
CA GLY A 166 -20.30 10.61 7.73
C GLY A 166 -19.96 9.51 8.75
N THR A 167 -20.54 9.63 9.94
CA THR A 167 -20.39 8.64 11.02
C THR A 167 -21.74 8.02 11.41
N ALA A 168 -21.67 6.83 12.01
CA ALA A 168 -22.79 6.08 12.61
C ALA A 168 -22.28 5.35 13.86
N LEU A 169 -22.97 5.50 14.99
CA LEU A 169 -22.59 4.88 16.27
C LEU A 169 -21.13 5.14 16.71
N GLY A 170 -20.58 6.30 16.36
CA GLY A 170 -19.18 6.67 16.67
C GLY A 170 -18.13 6.09 15.73
N TYR A 171 -18.56 5.40 14.66
CA TYR A 171 -17.70 4.82 13.63
C TYR A 171 -17.94 5.49 12.28
N GLY A 172 -16.95 5.44 11.38
CA GLY A 172 -17.10 5.84 9.99
C GLY A 172 -18.21 5.06 9.29
N CYS A 173 -19.01 5.74 8.48
CA CYS A 173 -20.02 5.11 7.64
C CYS A 173 -19.63 5.21 6.17
N PHE A 174 -19.00 4.14 5.66
CA PHE A 174 -18.65 4.00 4.26
C PHE A 174 -19.87 3.52 3.47
N SER A 175 -20.06 4.09 2.29
CA SER A 175 -21.18 3.83 1.39
C SER A 175 -21.00 2.59 0.53
N THR A 176 -19.75 2.21 0.23
CA THR A 176 -19.43 1.07 -0.62
C THR A 176 -18.31 0.21 -0.02
N PRO A 177 -18.23 -1.07 -0.43
CA PRO A 177 -17.12 -1.95 -0.09
C PRO A 177 -15.75 -1.41 -0.53
N GLU A 178 -15.67 -0.88 -1.75
CA GLU A 178 -14.46 -0.31 -2.33
C GLU A 178 -13.95 0.91 -1.53
N GLU A 179 -14.85 1.84 -1.17
CA GLU A 179 -14.50 3.00 -0.34
C GLU A 179 -13.91 2.55 1.00
N ALA A 180 -14.55 1.59 1.64
CA ALA A 180 -14.12 1.07 2.93
C ALA A 180 -12.71 0.47 2.83
N VAL A 181 -12.49 -0.40 1.85
CA VAL A 181 -11.18 -1.04 1.65
C VAL A 181 -10.11 -0.04 1.26
N ALA A 182 -10.42 0.96 0.41
CA ALA A 182 -9.46 1.99 0.03
C ALA A 182 -8.98 2.81 1.24
N ILE A 183 -9.89 3.24 2.10
CA ILE A 183 -9.56 4.03 3.29
C ILE A 183 -8.77 3.20 4.32
N ILE A 184 -9.24 1.98 4.59
CA ILE A 184 -8.63 1.12 5.59
C ILE A 184 -7.29 0.57 5.11
N GLY A 185 -7.24 0.09 3.88
CA GLY A 185 -6.03 -0.41 3.23
C GLY A 185 -4.95 0.66 3.19
N LYS A 186 -5.28 1.90 2.77
CA LYS A 186 -4.35 3.03 2.84
C LYS A 186 -3.82 3.25 4.26
N ARG A 187 -4.70 3.25 5.27
CA ARG A 187 -4.27 3.47 6.66
C ARG A 187 -3.33 2.37 7.16
N ILE A 188 -3.61 1.11 6.83
CA ILE A 188 -2.76 -0.03 7.20
C ILE A 188 -1.44 0.03 6.44
N ASP A 189 -1.45 0.40 5.15
CA ASP A 189 -0.24 0.59 4.35
C ASP A 189 0.66 1.71 4.93
N ASP A 190 0.08 2.88 5.27
CA ASP A 190 0.81 3.98 5.92
C ASP A 190 1.50 3.54 7.24
N LEU A 191 0.92 2.56 7.95
CA LEU A 191 1.51 1.95 9.15
C LEU A 191 2.59 0.93 8.79
N ALA A 192 2.34 0.08 7.81
CA ALA A 192 3.29 -0.92 7.31
C ALA A 192 4.58 -0.26 6.79
N GLN A 193 4.48 0.86 6.08
CA GLN A 193 5.63 1.67 5.64
C GLN A 193 6.51 2.16 6.81
N LYS A 194 5.93 2.30 8.01
CA LYS A 194 6.64 2.62 9.26
C LYS A 194 7.14 1.37 10.00
N ARG A 195 7.18 0.22 9.32
CA ARG A 195 7.51 -1.10 9.86
C ARG A 195 6.55 -1.57 10.96
N ILE A 196 5.31 -1.08 10.96
CA ILE A 196 4.21 -1.58 11.78
C ILE A 196 3.42 -2.55 10.90
N ASP A 197 4.02 -3.70 10.62
CA ASP A 197 3.63 -4.64 9.56
C ASP A 197 3.33 -6.06 10.06
N THR A 198 3.18 -6.23 11.38
CA THR A 198 2.84 -7.51 12.02
C THR A 198 1.72 -7.30 13.03
N PRO A 199 0.92 -8.34 13.38
CA PRO A 199 -0.14 -8.23 14.38
C PRO A 199 0.32 -7.63 15.72
N GLN A 200 1.52 -8.02 16.18
CA GLN A 200 2.10 -7.54 17.44
C GLN A 200 2.34 -6.02 17.41
N LYS A 201 2.86 -5.50 16.29
CA LYS A 201 3.09 -4.06 16.13
C LYS A 201 1.80 -3.31 15.80
N MET A 202 0.89 -3.95 15.06
CA MET A 202 -0.38 -3.40 14.62
C MET A 202 -1.37 -3.18 15.76
N VAL A 203 -1.01 -3.55 17.00
CA VAL A 203 -1.75 -3.20 18.21
C VAL A 203 -2.03 -1.69 18.35
N VAL A 204 -1.27 -0.84 17.66
CA VAL A 204 -1.57 0.60 17.54
C VAL A 204 -2.96 0.88 16.95
N TRP A 205 -3.53 -0.04 16.18
CA TRP A 205 -4.92 0.03 15.73
C TRP A 205 -5.90 0.00 16.90
N LYS A 206 -5.63 -0.86 17.90
CA LYS A 206 -6.44 -1.02 19.11
C LYS A 206 -6.21 0.08 20.13
N CYS A 207 -4.95 0.41 20.41
CA CYS A 207 -4.57 1.27 21.55
C CYS A 207 -4.21 2.72 21.16
N GLY A 208 -4.07 3.02 19.87
CA GLY A 208 -3.46 4.28 19.44
C GLY A 208 -1.95 4.29 19.73
N SER A 209 -1.46 5.34 20.38
CA SER A 209 -0.01 5.52 20.65
C SER A 209 0.50 4.73 21.86
N SER A 210 -0.37 4.27 22.76
CA SER A 210 0.03 3.54 23.98
C SER A 210 -1.08 2.63 24.48
N CYS A 211 -0.72 1.41 24.92
CA CYS A 211 -1.63 0.47 25.57
C CYS A 211 -1.63 0.57 27.11
N ALA A 212 -1.01 1.59 27.72
CA ALA A 212 -0.85 1.66 29.19
C ALA A 212 -2.18 1.66 29.98
N GLY A 213 -3.27 2.14 29.38
CA GLY A 213 -4.61 2.12 29.97
C GLY A 213 -5.44 0.87 29.64
N HIS A 214 -4.87 -0.11 28.92
CA HIS A 214 -5.57 -1.32 28.52
C HIS A 214 -5.15 -2.52 29.37
N ASP A 215 -6.09 -3.43 29.60
CA ASP A 215 -5.79 -4.74 30.18
C ASP A 215 -4.81 -5.51 29.28
N PRO A 216 -3.63 -5.93 29.80
CA PRO A 216 -2.64 -6.69 29.04
C PRO A 216 -3.19 -7.98 28.44
N ALA A 217 -4.09 -8.69 29.15
CA ALA A 217 -4.68 -9.92 28.64
C ALA A 217 -5.57 -9.64 27.41
N GLY A 218 -6.40 -8.59 27.47
CA GLY A 218 -7.20 -8.14 26.34
C GLY A 218 -6.38 -7.68 25.12
N VAL A 219 -5.21 -7.08 25.35
CA VAL A 219 -4.26 -6.72 24.28
C VAL A 219 -3.66 -7.96 23.63
N ASN A 220 -3.15 -8.90 24.44
CA ASN A 220 -2.57 -10.15 23.94
C ASN A 220 -3.59 -10.99 23.19
N LYS A 221 -4.82 -11.05 23.69
CA LYS A 221 -5.93 -11.71 22.99
C LYS A 221 -6.19 -11.06 21.63
N TRP A 222 -6.18 -9.73 21.55
CA TRP A 222 -6.37 -9.03 20.28
C TRP A 222 -5.29 -9.40 19.27
N ILE A 223 -4.02 -9.39 19.71
CA ILE A 223 -2.87 -9.78 18.86
C ILE A 223 -3.04 -11.23 18.39
N SER A 224 -3.40 -12.15 19.29
CA SER A 224 -3.63 -13.56 18.97
C SER A 224 -4.77 -13.74 17.95
N ASP A 225 -5.93 -13.11 18.18
CA ASP A 225 -7.09 -13.19 17.29
C ASP A 225 -6.75 -12.70 15.87
N VAL A 226 -6.00 -11.60 15.75
CA VAL A 226 -5.55 -11.07 14.45
C VAL A 226 -4.49 -11.98 13.81
N SER A 227 -3.57 -12.53 14.62
CA SER A 227 -2.49 -13.40 14.14
C SER A 227 -2.99 -14.67 13.46
N ILE A 228 -4.11 -15.24 13.90
CA ILE A 228 -4.70 -16.44 13.30
C ILE A 228 -4.92 -16.24 11.80
N TYR A 229 -5.56 -15.14 11.42
CA TYR A 229 -5.90 -14.87 10.02
C TYR A 229 -4.74 -14.23 9.26
N TYR A 230 -3.91 -13.45 9.96
CA TYR A 230 -2.67 -12.95 9.38
C TYR A 230 -1.77 -14.11 8.91
N ASN A 231 -1.57 -15.12 9.76
CA ASN A 231 -0.72 -16.27 9.44
C ASN A 231 -1.33 -17.17 8.36
N LYS A 232 -2.65 -17.38 8.41
CA LYS A 232 -3.38 -18.16 7.37
C LYS A 232 -3.19 -17.56 5.99
N ILE A 233 -3.43 -16.26 5.85
CA ILE A 233 -3.29 -15.59 4.56
C ILE A 233 -1.80 -15.48 4.23
N ASN A 234 -0.97 -14.96 5.12
CA ASN A 234 0.44 -14.68 4.83
C ASN A 234 1.34 -15.95 4.79
N ASN A 235 0.78 -17.15 4.91
CA ASN A 235 1.49 -18.44 4.90
C ASN A 235 2.68 -18.50 5.89
N VAL A 236 2.53 -17.86 7.05
CA VAL A 236 3.51 -17.94 8.14
C VAL A 236 3.13 -19.13 9.02
N PRO A 237 4.05 -20.06 9.33
CA PRO A 237 3.77 -21.15 10.26
C PRO A 237 3.25 -20.59 11.60
N SER A 238 2.09 -21.08 12.04
CA SER A 238 1.44 -20.69 13.29
C SER A 238 2.05 -21.36 14.51
#